data_AF-A0A951FI62-F1
#
_entry.id   AF-A0A951FI62-F1
#
_cell.length_a   1.000
_cell.length_b   1.000
_cell.length_c   1.000
_cell.angle_alpha   90.00
_cell.angle_beta   90.00
_cell.angle_gamma   90.00
#
_symmetry.space_group_name_H-M   'P 1'
#
loop_
_entity.id
_entity.type
_entity.pdbx_description
1 polymer ?
#
loop_
_entity_poly.entity_id
_entity_poly.type
_entity_poly.pdbx_seq_one_letter_code
_entity_poly.pdbx_strand_id
1 'polypeptide(L)' 'GSNSYGQSTPPSGTFTQVSTGYLHSCGLRTDSTIICWGDNSYYQVDPT' A
#
# COMPACT_ATOMS: atom_id res chain seq x y z
N GLY A 1 8.00 1.15 -12.48
CA GLY A 1 7.31 -0.15 -12.31
C GLY A 1 5.87 -0.04 -12.78
N SER A 2 5.09 -1.11 -12.68
CA SER A 2 3.64 -1.09 -12.98
C SER A 2 2.88 -0.19 -11.99
N ASN A 3 1.91 0.60 -12.47
CA ASN A 3 1.08 1.49 -11.66
C ASN A 3 -0.40 1.48 -12.08
N SER A 4 -0.87 0.43 -12.77
CA SER A 4 -2.24 0.38 -13.29
C SER A 4 -3.33 0.44 -12.20
N TYR A 5 -2.98 0.14 -10.95
CA TYR A 5 -3.88 0.17 -9.80
C TYR A 5 -3.46 1.20 -8.74
N GLY A 6 -2.47 2.05 -9.05
CA GLY A 6 -1.92 2.99 -8.07
C GLY A 6 -0.90 2.38 -7.11
N GLN A 7 -0.44 1.13 -7.32
CA GLN A 7 0.49 0.45 -6.42
C GLN A 7 1.88 1.12 -6.30
N SER A 8 2.26 1.94 -7.28
CA SER A 8 3.47 2.80 -7.21
C SER A 8 3.16 4.23 -6.73
N THR A 9 1.93 4.49 -6.25
CA THR A 9 1.45 5.80 -5.78
C THR A 9 1.08 5.71 -4.30
N PRO A 10 2.07 5.69 -3.39
CA PRO A 10 1.80 5.57 -1.96
C PRO A 10 1.00 6.78 -1.44
N PRO A 11 0.13 6.58 -0.43
CA PRO A 11 -0.45 7.67 0.32
C PRO A 11 0.63 8.56 0.94
N SER A 12 0.33 9.85 1.09
CA SER A 12 1.24 10.80 1.74
C SER A 12 1.58 10.36 3.16
N GLY A 13 2.86 10.46 3.53
CA GLY A 13 3.36 10.13 4.86
C GLY A 13 4.79 9.63 4.83
N THR A 14 5.30 9.28 6.01
CA THR A 14 6.63 8.70 6.18
C THR A 14 6.49 7.22 6.55
N PHE A 15 7.22 6.38 5.84
CA PHE A 15 7.23 4.94 6.04
C PHE A 15 8.57 4.48 6.59
N THR A 16 8.55 3.62 7.60
CA THR A 16 9.75 2.96 8.13
C THR A 16 10.05 1.68 7.37
N GLN A 17 9.03 1.06 6.77
CA GLN A 17 9.15 -0.13 5.94
C GLN A 17 8.05 -0.14 4.87
N VAL A 18 8.38 -0.67 3.69
CA VAL A 18 7.44 -0.89 2.59
C VAL A 18 7.64 -2.31 2.06
N SER A 19 6.53 -3.02 1.83
CA SER A 19 6.49 -4.33 1.18
C SER A 19 5.59 -4.26 -0.05
N THR A 20 5.97 -4.94 -1.12
CA THR A 20 5.28 -4.89 -2.42
C THR A 20 4.75 -6.27 -2.80
N GLY A 21 3.46 -6.36 -3.12
CA GLY A 21 2.83 -7.51 -3.77
C GLY A 21 2.78 -7.36 -5.30
N TYR A 22 1.97 -8.20 -5.97
CA TYR A 22 1.85 -8.14 -7.44
C TYR A 22 1.17 -6.85 -7.92
N LEU A 23 -0.01 -6.53 -7.35
CA LEU A 23 -0.81 -5.36 -7.72
C LEU A 23 -1.10 -4.41 -6.56
N HIS A 24 -0.56 -4.66 -5.37
CA HIS A 24 -0.71 -3.79 -4.19
C HIS A 24 0.64 -3.61 -3.48
N SER A 25 0.71 -2.63 -2.60
CA SER A 25 1.85 -2.37 -1.72
C SER A 25 1.33 -1.99 -0.34
N CYS A 26 2.09 -2.32 0.70
CA CYS A 26 1.77 -1.99 2.08
C CYS A 26 2.97 -1.32 2.73
N GLY A 27 2.70 -0.34 3.59
CA GLY A 27 3.72 0.42 4.30
C GLY A 27 3.44 0.50 5.79
N LEU A 28 4.49 0.32 6.59
CA LEU A 28 4.50 0.62 8.02
C LEU A 28 4.89 2.09 8.20
N ARG A 29 4.00 2.87 8.82
CA ARG A 29 4.24 4.28 9.14
C ARG A 29 5.06 4.43 10.42
N THR A 30 5.60 5.63 10.61
CA THR A 30 6.34 6.00 11.83
C THR A 30 5.49 6.01 13.10
N ASP A 31 4.17 6.11 12.96
CA ASP A 31 3.20 6.03 14.06
C ASP A 31 2.80 4.57 14.41
N SER A 32 3.50 3.59 13.86
CA SER A 32 3.23 2.15 14.00
C SER A 32 1.92 1.66 13.37
N THR A 33 1.29 2.45 12.49
CA THR A 33 0.11 2.01 11.71
C THR A 33 0.51 1.43 10.36
N ILE A 34 -0.30 0.52 9.83
CA ILE A 34 -0.12 -0.06 8.49
C ILE A 34 -1.17 0.54 7.55
N ILE A 35 -0.75 0.88 6.34
CA ILE A 35 -1.65 1.22 5.24
C ILE A 35 -1.23 0.46 3.99
N CYS A 36 -2.22 -0.05 3.25
CA CYS A 36 -2.02 -0.69 1.95
C CYS A 36 -2.68 0.15 0.85
N TRP A 37 -2.12 0.09 -0.37
CA TRP A 37 -2.60 0.82 -1.54
C TRP A 37 -2.34 0.00 -2.82
N GLY A 38 -3.11 0.25 -3.87
CA GLY A 38 -3.07 -0.53 -5.11
C GLY A 38 -4.40 -1.23 -5.40
N ASP A 39 -4.32 -2.41 -6.01
CA ASP A 39 -5.48 -3.25 -6.33
C ASP A 39 -6.26 -3.63 -5.06
N ASN A 40 -7.58 -3.47 -5.14
CA ASN A 40 -8.52 -3.81 -4.09
C ASN A 40 -9.54 -4.88 -4.51
N SER A 41 -9.30 -5.58 -5.62
CA SER A 41 -10.28 -6.53 -6.18
C SER A 41 -10.61 -7.70 -5.24
N TYR A 42 -9.75 -7.98 -4.26
CA TYR A 42 -9.92 -8.99 -3.21
C TYR A 42 -9.85 -8.39 -1.80
N TYR A 43 -10.16 -7.10 -1.63
CA TYR A 43 -10.11 -6.40 -0.34
C TYR A 43 -8.70 -6.36 0.28
N GLN A 44 -7.65 -6.38 -0.54
CA GLN A 44 -6.27 -6.39 -0.04
C GLN A 44 -5.83 -5.03 0.54
N VAL A 45 -6.53 -3.94 0.20
CA VAL A 45 -6.19 -2.58 0.62
C VAL A 45 -7.31 -1.89 1.41
N ASP A 46 -8.41 -2.60 1.70
CA ASP A 46 -9.55 -2.12 2.48
C ASP A 46 -9.75 -2.98 3.75
N PRO A 47 -9.74 -2.38 4.95
CA PRO A 47 -9.89 -3.12 6.21
C PRO A 47 -11.33 -3.27 6.74
N THR A 48 -12.40 -3.10 5.92
CA THR A 48 -13.79 -3.27 6.43
C THR A 48 -14.03 -4.61 7.10
#